data_AF-E2CRK3-F1
#
_entry.id   AF-E2CRK3-F1
#
_cell.length_a   1.000
_cell.length_b   1.000
_cell.length_c   1.000
_cell.angle_alpha   90.00
_cell.angle_beta   90.00
_cell.angle_gamma   90.00
#
_symmetry.space_group_name_H-M   'P 1'
#
loop_
_entity.id
_entity.type
_entity.pdbx_description
1 polymer ?
#
loop_
_entity_poly.entity_id
_entity_poly.type
_entity_poly.pdbx_seq_one_letter_code
_entity_poly.pdbx_strand_id
1 'polypeptide(L)'
;MEGYGTNLLGSSAILTVLGVAAFSAYVSGPLIIERLSQKMNWRDECIENVEREIRITTPQAPAMPRMSCNSAMRMAGRDLAELARAFGIEQACQSLEYQIELKEFNAQERLAAKLESAPSRCECAVSRMISEHRGAVALHAASARLVTPLPIQNLTSEFTASLNSPSCASIANLRAKIGG
;
A
#
# COMPACT_ATOMS: atom_id res chain seq x y z
N MET A 1 57.77 2.47 48.24
CA MET A 1 57.48 1.46 47.21
C MET A 1 55.99 1.50 46.95
N GLU A 2 55.57 2.46 46.14
CA GLU A 2 54.20 2.62 45.66
C GLU A 2 54.26 2.62 44.14
N GLY A 3 53.38 1.86 43.50
CA GLY A 3 53.37 1.76 42.05
C GLY A 3 52.42 0.69 41.50
N TYR A 4 51.17 0.63 41.96
CA TYR A 4 50.10 -0.09 41.27
C TYR A 4 49.33 0.91 40.39
N GLY A 5 49.92 1.26 39.25
CA GLY A 5 49.34 2.17 38.25
C GLY A 5 48.42 1.45 37.26
N THR A 6 47.14 1.85 37.28
CA THR A 6 46.31 2.16 36.10
C THR A 6 46.36 1.21 34.90
N ASN A 7 45.60 0.10 34.91
CA ASN A 7 45.29 -0.66 33.67
C ASN A 7 43.85 -1.23 33.60
N LEU A 8 42.92 -0.81 34.47
CA LEU A 8 41.52 -1.28 34.45
C LEU A 8 40.49 -0.28 33.88
N LEU A 9 40.91 0.95 33.57
CA LEU A 9 40.03 2.00 33.04
C LEU A 9 39.95 2.04 31.50
N GLY A 10 40.86 1.34 30.80
CA GLY A 10 40.90 1.34 29.33
C GLY A 10 39.84 0.47 28.66
N SER A 11 39.55 -0.71 29.24
CA SER A 11 38.63 -1.68 28.62
C SER A 11 37.16 -1.29 28.74
N SER A 12 36.77 -0.63 29.83
CA SER A 12 35.38 -0.15 30.01
C SER A 12 35.05 1.07 29.14
N ALA A 13 36.04 1.93 28.88
CA ALA A 13 35.88 3.08 27.98
C ALA A 13 35.65 2.63 26.52
N ILE A 14 36.36 1.59 26.08
CA ILE A 14 36.18 1.05 24.72
C ILE A 14 34.80 0.39 24.56
N LEU A 15 34.34 -0.36 25.56
CA LEU A 15 33.01 -0.99 25.54
C LEU A 15 31.87 0.04 25.62
N THR A 16 32.03 1.12 26.39
CA THR A 16 31.02 2.19 26.45
C THR A 16 30.97 3.01 25.17
N VAL A 17 32.11 3.33 24.54
CA VAL A 17 32.15 4.01 23.22
C VAL A 17 31.55 3.13 22.13
N LEU A 18 31.88 1.83 22.08
CA LEU A 18 31.26 0.89 21.16
C LEU A 18 29.76 0.74 21.40
N GLY A 19 29.33 0.70 22.67
CA GLY A 19 27.92 0.64 23.04
C GLY A 19 27.12 1.87 22.60
N VAL A 20 27.67 3.08 22.80
CA VAL A 20 27.03 4.34 22.38
C VAL A 20 27.01 4.46 20.85
N ALA A 21 28.07 4.02 20.15
CA ALA A 21 28.11 4.01 18.69
C ALA A 21 27.11 2.99 18.11
N ALA A 22 27.02 1.79 18.68
CA ALA A 22 26.04 0.78 18.27
C ALA A 22 24.60 1.24 18.55
N PHE A 23 24.36 1.87 19.71
CA PHE A 23 23.04 2.39 20.07
C PHE A 23 22.61 3.54 19.16
N SER A 24 23.51 4.49 18.89
CA SER A 24 23.22 5.60 17.96
C SER A 24 23.02 5.12 16.52
N ALA A 25 23.77 4.10 16.08
CA ALA A 25 23.54 3.42 14.79
C ALA A 25 22.21 2.65 14.76
N TYR A 26 21.79 2.05 15.88
CA TYR A 26 20.49 1.39 15.99
C TYR A 26 19.34 2.39 15.90
N VAL A 27 19.49 3.57 16.51
CA VAL A 27 18.49 4.66 16.44
C VAL A 27 18.47 5.33 15.06
N SER A 28 19.62 5.42 14.37
CA SER A 28 19.72 6.02 13.03
C SER A 28 19.54 5.03 11.87
N GLY A 29 19.54 3.73 12.12
CA GLY A 29 19.27 2.67 11.14
C GLY A 29 17.99 2.87 10.32
N PRO A 30 16.85 3.30 10.92
CA PRO A 30 15.63 3.61 10.19
C PRO A 30 15.81 4.72 9.14
N LEU A 31 16.58 5.77 9.45
CA LEU A 31 16.84 6.88 8.50
C LEU A 31 17.61 6.43 7.25
N ILE A 32 18.46 5.41 7.38
CA ILE A 32 19.25 4.91 6.24
C ILE A 32 18.35 4.16 5.26
N ILE A 33 17.41 3.35 5.76
CA ILE A 33 16.44 2.67 4.89
C ILE A 33 15.51 3.69 4.21
N GLU A 34 15.02 4.68 4.94
CA GLU A 34 14.17 5.72 4.35
C GLU A 34 14.90 6.42 3.20
N ARG A 35 16.17 6.83 3.40
CA ARG A 35 16.97 7.41 2.32
C ARG A 35 17.26 6.45 1.18
N LEU A 36 17.55 5.18 1.46
CA LEU A 36 17.76 4.18 0.41
C LEU A 36 16.48 3.97 -0.41
N SER A 37 15.32 3.92 0.25
CA SER A 37 14.03 3.81 -0.41
C SER A 37 13.71 5.02 -1.28
N GLN A 38 14.01 6.24 -0.80
CA GLN A 38 13.86 7.49 -1.54
C GLN A 38 14.80 7.53 -2.74
N LYS A 39 16.05 7.10 -2.58
CA LYS A 39 17.06 7.12 -3.65
C LYS A 39 16.72 6.17 -4.81
N MET A 40 15.98 5.10 -4.53
CA MET A 40 15.53 4.14 -5.54
C MET A 40 14.16 4.47 -6.13
N ASN A 41 13.52 5.58 -5.73
CA ASN A 41 12.12 5.90 -6.07
C ASN A 41 11.15 4.73 -5.83
N TRP A 42 11.47 3.86 -4.86
CA TRP A 42 10.72 2.63 -4.67
C TRP A 42 9.27 2.91 -4.26
N ARG A 43 9.03 3.98 -3.51
CA ARG A 43 7.68 4.37 -3.12
C ARG A 43 6.80 4.65 -4.35
N ASP A 44 7.32 5.39 -5.32
CA ASP A 44 6.56 5.76 -6.52
C ASP A 44 6.32 4.53 -7.41
N GLU A 45 7.37 3.72 -7.61
CA GLU A 45 7.26 2.45 -8.36
C GLU A 45 6.28 1.46 -7.69
N CYS A 46 6.29 1.37 -6.36
CA CYS A 46 5.35 0.56 -5.60
C CYS A 46 3.91 1.05 -5.78
N ILE A 47 3.67 2.35 -5.68
CA ILE A 47 2.33 2.92 -5.87
C ILE A 47 1.85 2.61 -7.28
N GLU A 48 2.65 2.89 -8.31
CA GLU A 48 2.27 2.60 -9.69
C GLU A 48 1.96 1.12 -9.92
N ASN A 49 2.77 0.22 -9.36
CA ASN A 49 2.57 -1.21 -9.51
C ASN A 49 1.32 -1.71 -8.78
N VAL A 50 1.07 -1.21 -7.55
CA VAL A 50 -0.14 -1.54 -6.79
C VAL A 50 -1.38 -0.98 -7.48
N GLU A 51 -1.34 0.24 -7.99
CA GLU A 51 -2.45 0.81 -8.76
C GLU A 51 -2.74 0.00 -10.02
N ARG A 52 -1.69 -0.40 -10.74
CA ARG A 52 -1.81 -1.27 -11.92
C ARG A 52 -2.45 -2.61 -11.56
N GLU A 53 -1.99 -3.24 -10.49
CA GLU A 53 -2.56 -4.49 -9.98
C GLU A 53 -4.02 -4.31 -9.57
N ILE A 54 -4.38 -3.24 -8.85
CA ILE A 54 -5.76 -2.92 -8.46
C ILE A 54 -6.65 -2.74 -9.70
N ARG A 55 -6.17 -2.07 -10.75
CA ARG A 55 -6.91 -1.88 -12.00
C ARG A 55 -7.14 -3.19 -12.75
N ILE A 56 -6.17 -4.11 -12.71
CA ILE A 56 -6.26 -5.42 -13.36
C ILE A 56 -7.15 -6.39 -12.57
N THR A 57 -7.02 -6.39 -11.23
CA THR A 57 -7.68 -7.36 -10.35
C THR A 57 -9.05 -6.92 -9.88
N THR A 58 -9.34 -5.62 -9.86
CA THR A 58 -10.68 -5.16 -9.50
C THR A 58 -11.60 -5.43 -10.68
N PRO A 59 -12.63 -6.29 -10.52
CA PRO A 59 -13.61 -6.49 -11.57
C PRO A 59 -14.24 -5.14 -11.87
N GLN A 60 -14.03 -4.63 -13.09
CA GLN A 60 -14.83 -3.51 -13.56
C GLN A 60 -16.28 -3.95 -13.45
N ALA A 61 -17.14 -3.08 -12.92
CA ALA A 61 -18.56 -3.34 -12.92
C ALA A 61 -18.93 -3.82 -14.34
N PRO A 62 -19.64 -4.96 -14.47
CA PRO A 62 -19.96 -5.51 -15.77
C PRO A 62 -20.51 -4.35 -16.60
N ALA A 63 -19.89 -4.11 -17.77
CA ALA A 63 -20.35 -3.08 -18.69
C ALA A 63 -21.75 -3.46 -19.10
N MET A 64 -22.74 -3.05 -18.30
CA MET A 64 -24.13 -3.29 -18.57
C MET A 64 -24.38 -2.49 -19.84
N PRO A 65 -24.73 -3.15 -20.96
CA PRO A 65 -24.99 -2.43 -22.19
C PRO A 65 -26.07 -1.40 -21.85
N ARG A 66 -25.73 -0.11 -22.04
CA ARG A 66 -26.63 1.01 -21.83
C ARG A 66 -27.72 0.98 -22.91
N MET A 67 -28.56 -0.03 -22.87
CA MET A 67 -29.85 0.03 -23.55
C MET A 67 -30.71 0.91 -22.66
N SER A 68 -30.76 2.22 -22.98
CA SER A 68 -31.73 3.08 -22.32
C SER A 68 -33.12 2.48 -22.52
N CYS A 69 -33.94 2.49 -21.48
CA CYS A 69 -35.27 1.86 -21.52
C CYS A 69 -36.09 2.36 -22.72
N ASN A 70 -35.86 3.62 -23.11
CA ASN A 70 -36.47 4.27 -24.27
C ASN A 70 -35.98 3.68 -25.62
N SER A 71 -34.70 3.31 -25.71
CA SER A 71 -34.14 2.60 -26.86
C SER A 71 -34.74 1.20 -26.99
N ALA A 72 -34.86 0.47 -25.88
CA ALA A 72 -35.48 -0.85 -25.85
C ALA A 72 -36.97 -0.78 -26.24
N MET A 73 -37.72 0.20 -25.73
CA MET A 73 -39.12 0.41 -26.12
C MET A 73 -39.30 0.82 -27.58
N ARG A 74 -38.40 1.64 -28.14
CA ARG A 74 -38.43 1.97 -29.58
C ARG A 74 -38.19 0.75 -30.47
N MET A 75 -37.37 -0.20 -30.01
CA MET A 75 -37.11 -1.44 -30.74
C MET A 75 -38.29 -2.43 -30.64
N ALA A 76 -39.05 -2.39 -29.54
CA ALA A 76 -40.21 -3.25 -29.32
C ALA A 76 -41.47 -2.84 -30.11
N GLY A 77 -41.48 -1.65 -30.73
CA GLY A 77 -42.59 -1.16 -31.55
C GLY A 77 -43.55 -0.22 -30.80
N ARG A 78 -44.39 0.49 -31.57
CA ARG A 78 -45.32 1.50 -31.02
C ARG A 78 -46.42 0.91 -30.13
N ASP A 79 -46.95 -0.26 -30.50
CA ASP A 79 -48.06 -0.89 -29.77
C ASP A 79 -47.63 -1.30 -28.35
N LEU A 80 -46.38 -1.75 -28.18
CA LEU A 80 -45.84 -2.14 -26.88
C LEU A 80 -45.56 -0.93 -25.98
N ALA A 81 -45.18 0.20 -26.56
CA ALA A 81 -44.95 1.44 -25.83
C ALA A 81 -46.25 2.01 -25.25
N GLU A 82 -47.38 1.83 -25.95
CA GLU A 82 -48.69 2.27 -25.47
C GLU A 82 -49.19 1.37 -24.33
N LEU A 83 -48.98 0.05 -24.45
CA LEU A 83 -49.25 -0.90 -23.36
C LEU A 83 -48.37 -0.61 -22.13
N ALA A 84 -47.08 -0.31 -22.33
CA ALA A 84 -46.15 0.00 -21.26
C ALA A 84 -46.56 1.24 -20.45
N ARG A 85 -47.14 2.25 -21.12
CA ARG A 85 -47.74 3.41 -20.44
C ARG A 85 -48.97 3.02 -19.64
N ALA A 86 -49.85 2.19 -20.19
CA ALA A 86 -51.05 1.74 -19.48
C ALA A 86 -50.74 0.94 -18.20
N PHE A 87 -49.64 0.18 -18.21
CA PHE A 87 -49.17 -0.61 -17.06
C PHE A 87 -48.20 0.14 -16.12
N GLY A 88 -47.88 1.42 -16.38
CA GLY A 88 -46.98 2.20 -15.53
C GLY A 88 -45.51 1.77 -15.57
N ILE A 89 -45.09 1.02 -16.59
CA ILE A 89 -43.72 0.51 -16.76
C ILE A 89 -42.70 1.67 -16.90
N GLU A 90 -43.17 2.86 -17.28
CA GLU A 90 -42.37 4.07 -17.38
C GLU A 90 -41.71 4.47 -16.04
N GLN A 91 -42.39 4.28 -14.91
CA GLN A 91 -41.79 4.48 -13.58
C GLN A 91 -40.75 3.42 -13.25
N ALA A 92 -40.98 2.17 -13.66
CA ALA A 92 -40.01 1.09 -13.48
C ALA A 92 -38.72 1.38 -14.27
N CYS A 93 -38.83 1.89 -15.50
CA CYS A 93 -37.69 2.32 -16.30
C CYS A 93 -36.87 3.41 -15.61
N GLN A 94 -37.51 4.46 -15.08
CA GLN A 94 -36.80 5.55 -14.38
C GLN A 94 -36.06 5.03 -13.13
N SER A 95 -36.70 4.12 -12.37
CA SER A 95 -36.07 3.52 -11.20
C SER A 95 -34.86 2.64 -11.55
N LEU A 96 -34.91 1.95 -12.69
CA LEU A 96 -33.82 1.10 -13.17
C LEU A 96 -32.63 1.92 -13.66
N GLU A 97 -32.89 3.00 -14.40
CA GLU A 97 -31.85 3.90 -14.90
C GLU A 97 -31.12 4.59 -13.74
N TYR A 98 -31.86 5.04 -12.73
CA TYR A 98 -31.29 5.54 -11.47
C TYR A 98 -30.43 4.49 -10.76
N GLN A 99 -30.88 3.24 -10.67
CA GLN A 99 -30.12 2.15 -10.06
C GLN A 99 -28.83 1.83 -10.82
N ILE A 100 -28.84 1.92 -12.16
CA ILE A 100 -27.66 1.71 -12.99
C ILE A 100 -26.65 2.83 -12.73
N GLU A 101 -27.08 4.09 -12.77
CA GLU A 101 -26.23 5.23 -12.51
C GLU A 101 -25.62 5.18 -11.10
N LEU A 102 -26.43 4.84 -10.10
CA LEU A 102 -25.95 4.69 -8.72
C LEU A 102 -24.90 3.56 -8.60
N LYS A 103 -25.10 2.45 -9.31
CA LYS A 103 -24.14 1.33 -9.30
C LYS A 103 -22.83 1.70 -9.97
N GLU A 104 -22.88 2.44 -11.08
CA GLU A 104 -21.70 2.94 -11.76
C GLU A 104 -20.93 3.92 -10.87
N PHE A 105 -21.63 4.86 -10.24
CA PHE A 105 -21.04 5.81 -9.28
C PHE A 105 -20.37 5.08 -8.11
N ASN A 106 -21.09 4.17 -7.45
CA ASN A 106 -20.56 3.36 -6.34
C ASN A 106 -19.38 2.49 -6.78
N ALA A 107 -19.37 1.96 -8.01
CA ALA A 107 -18.27 1.16 -8.51
C ALA A 107 -17.01 2.01 -8.73
N GLN A 108 -17.15 3.23 -9.25
CA GLN A 108 -16.06 4.18 -9.40
C GLN A 108 -15.51 4.62 -8.05
N GLU A 109 -16.39 4.91 -7.09
CA GLU A 109 -16.00 5.30 -5.73
C GLU A 109 -15.23 4.18 -5.03
N ARG A 110 -15.66 2.91 -5.18
CA ARG A 110 -14.92 1.74 -4.67
C ARG A 110 -13.55 1.60 -5.30
N LEU A 111 -13.39 1.91 -6.58
CA LEU A 111 -12.10 1.90 -7.26
C LEU A 111 -11.20 3.01 -6.72
N ALA A 112 -11.72 4.24 -6.60
CA ALA A 112 -11.01 5.38 -6.03
C ALA A 112 -10.54 5.09 -4.59
N ALA A 113 -11.43 4.61 -3.72
CA ALA A 113 -11.08 4.26 -2.34
C ALA A 113 -9.99 3.17 -2.25
N LYS A 114 -9.99 2.20 -3.17
CA LYS A 114 -8.92 1.19 -3.25
C LYS A 114 -7.60 1.80 -3.69
N LEU A 115 -7.60 2.69 -4.68
CA LEU A 115 -6.40 3.36 -5.16
C LEU A 115 -5.80 4.28 -4.08
N GLU A 116 -6.63 5.00 -3.33
CA GLU A 116 -6.19 5.83 -2.19
C GLU A 116 -5.49 5.02 -1.09
N SER A 117 -5.72 3.71 -1.01
CA SER A 117 -5.03 2.83 -0.07
C SER A 117 -3.62 2.43 -0.51
N ALA A 118 -3.27 2.58 -1.80
CA ALA A 118 -1.98 2.14 -2.34
C ALA A 118 -0.76 2.77 -1.64
N PRO A 119 -0.71 4.10 -1.39
CA PRO A 119 0.40 4.71 -0.66
C PRO A 119 0.57 4.11 0.74
N SER A 120 -0.53 3.90 1.47
CA SER A 120 -0.48 3.35 2.83
C SER A 120 0.03 1.90 2.89
N ARG A 121 -0.26 1.10 1.85
CA ARG A 121 0.27 -0.27 1.73
C ARG A 121 1.78 -0.27 1.48
N CYS A 122 2.24 0.62 0.59
CA CYS A 122 3.68 0.79 0.32
C CYS A 122 4.44 1.31 1.56
N GLU A 123 3.86 2.25 2.31
CA GLU A 123 4.43 2.73 3.57
C GLU A 123 4.53 1.62 4.63
N CYS A 124 3.48 0.79 4.76
CA CYS A 124 3.53 -0.36 5.65
C CYS A 124 4.67 -1.31 5.28
N ALA A 125 4.83 -1.61 3.98
CA ALA A 125 5.89 -2.51 3.52
C ALA A 125 7.29 -2.01 3.91
N VAL A 126 7.53 -0.69 3.79
CA VAL A 126 8.79 -0.08 4.23
C VAL A 126 8.96 -0.19 5.74
N SER A 127 7.93 0.15 6.52
CA SER A 127 7.98 0.05 7.99
C SER A 127 8.25 -1.37 8.49
N ARG A 128 7.66 -2.36 7.81
CA ARG A 128 7.81 -3.77 8.13
C ARG A 128 9.22 -4.25 7.81
N MET A 129 9.73 -3.93 6.62
CA MET A 129 11.11 -4.26 6.23
C MET A 129 12.11 -3.68 7.23
N ILE A 130 11.93 -2.42 7.63
CA ILE A 130 12.74 -1.78 8.68
C ILE A 130 12.65 -2.62 9.96
N SER A 131 11.45 -3.02 10.39
CA SER A 131 11.26 -3.75 11.64
C SER A 131 11.83 -5.17 11.63
N GLU A 132 11.65 -5.92 10.55
CA GLU A 132 12.10 -7.32 10.43
C GLU A 132 13.63 -7.40 10.25
N HIS A 133 14.21 -6.48 9.49
CA HIS A 133 15.64 -6.51 9.13
C HIS A 133 16.49 -5.49 9.90
N ARG A 134 16.02 -4.97 11.04
CA ARG A 134 16.77 -3.98 11.87
C ARG A 134 18.21 -4.38 12.12
N GLY A 135 18.44 -5.66 12.45
CA GLY A 135 19.78 -6.17 12.75
C GLY A 135 20.71 -6.14 11.53
N ALA A 136 20.21 -6.55 10.36
CA ALA A 136 20.98 -6.51 9.11
C ALA A 136 21.34 -5.07 8.72
N VAL A 137 20.41 -4.15 8.91
CA VAL A 137 20.61 -2.72 8.61
C VAL A 137 21.60 -2.10 9.57
N ALA A 138 21.49 -2.42 10.87
CA ALA A 138 22.45 -1.99 11.88
C ALA A 138 23.85 -2.52 11.58
N LEU A 139 23.98 -3.79 11.17
CA LEU A 139 25.26 -4.38 10.76
C LEU A 139 25.85 -3.70 9.51
N HIS A 140 25.02 -3.40 8.52
CA HIS A 140 25.47 -2.70 7.31
C HIS A 140 25.92 -1.27 7.61
N ALA A 141 25.19 -0.55 8.48
CA ALA A 141 25.57 0.78 8.93
C ALA A 141 26.85 0.76 9.78
N ALA A 142 26.93 -0.16 10.75
CA ALA A 142 28.07 -0.31 11.66
C ALA A 142 29.35 -0.76 10.94
N SER A 143 29.22 -1.60 9.91
CA SER A 143 30.34 -2.01 9.07
C SER A 143 30.80 -0.93 8.09
N ALA A 144 30.34 0.33 8.22
CA ALA A 144 30.61 1.41 7.27
C ALA A 144 30.34 1.00 5.81
N ARG A 145 29.31 0.16 5.60
CA ARG A 145 28.92 -0.43 4.30
C ARG A 145 29.94 -1.41 3.70
N LEU A 146 30.91 -1.90 4.47
CA LEU A 146 31.81 -2.96 4.02
C LEU A 146 31.13 -4.33 3.93
N VAL A 147 30.11 -4.59 4.76
CA VAL A 147 29.35 -5.85 4.74
C VAL A 147 27.91 -5.58 4.29
N THR A 148 27.51 -6.17 3.17
CA THR A 148 26.14 -6.03 2.61
C THR A 148 25.35 -7.32 2.86
N PRO A 149 24.52 -7.39 3.92
CA PRO A 149 23.70 -8.57 4.20
C PRO A 149 22.68 -8.81 3.07
N LEU A 150 22.32 -10.08 2.85
CA LEU A 150 21.38 -10.50 1.79
C LEU A 150 20.09 -9.66 1.67
N PRO A 151 19.37 -9.31 2.76
CA PRO A 151 18.16 -8.48 2.66
C PRO A 151 18.41 -7.08 2.09
N ILE A 152 19.64 -6.56 2.18
CA ILE A 152 20.03 -5.27 1.60
C ILE A 152 20.44 -5.43 0.13
N GLN A 153 20.96 -6.59 -0.26
CA GLN A 153 21.27 -6.87 -1.66
C GLN A 153 19.99 -7.02 -2.51
N ASN A 154 18.95 -7.64 -1.92
CA ASN A 154 17.67 -7.90 -2.60
C ASN A 154 16.52 -7.06 -2.03
N LEU A 155 16.75 -5.76 -1.85
CA LEU A 155 15.78 -4.82 -1.26
C LEU A 155 14.41 -4.88 -1.95
N THR A 156 14.37 -4.92 -3.27
CA THR A 156 13.11 -4.94 -4.05
C THR A 156 12.28 -6.20 -3.77
N SER A 157 12.91 -7.38 -3.67
CA SER A 157 12.17 -8.60 -3.35
C SER A 157 11.67 -8.59 -1.91
N GLU A 158 12.47 -8.09 -0.96
CA GLU A 158 12.08 -7.97 0.45
C GLU A 158 10.92 -6.98 0.63
N PHE A 159 10.93 -5.85 -0.08
CA PHE A 159 9.82 -4.91 -0.08
C PHE A 159 8.56 -5.52 -0.70
N THR A 160 8.69 -6.26 -1.79
CA THR A 160 7.56 -6.94 -2.43
C THR A 160 6.98 -8.03 -1.52
N ALA A 161 7.82 -8.80 -0.84
CA ALA A 161 7.42 -9.77 0.17
C ALA A 161 6.68 -9.10 1.34
N SER A 162 7.21 -7.97 1.82
CA SER A 162 6.59 -7.17 2.89
C SER A 162 5.24 -6.58 2.48
N LEU A 163 5.12 -6.11 1.24
CA LEU A 163 3.88 -5.57 0.67
C LEU A 163 2.76 -6.62 0.58
N ASN A 164 3.13 -7.85 0.23
CA ASN A 164 2.22 -8.99 0.14
C ASN A 164 1.89 -9.62 1.49
N SER A 165 2.48 -9.12 2.59
CA SER A 165 2.17 -9.63 3.92
C SER A 165 0.73 -9.27 4.35
N PRO A 166 0.05 -10.17 5.10
CA PRO A 166 -1.34 -9.94 5.53
C PRO A 166 -1.50 -8.70 6.43
N SER A 167 -0.43 -8.32 7.12
CA SER A 167 -0.39 -7.13 7.98
C SER A 167 -0.51 -5.84 7.17
N CYS A 168 0.12 -5.77 5.99
CA CYS A 168 0.04 -4.58 5.13
C CYS A 168 -1.19 -4.60 4.22
N ALA A 169 -1.71 -5.78 3.87
CA ALA A 169 -2.96 -5.91 3.13
C ALA A 169 -4.19 -5.45 3.93
N SER A 170 -4.18 -5.61 5.26
CA SER A 170 -5.33 -5.28 6.14
C SER A 170 -5.41 -3.81 6.55
N ILE A 171 -4.32 -3.04 6.48
CA ILE A 171 -4.31 -1.61 6.82
C ILE A 171 -5.20 -0.79 5.88
N ALA A 172 -5.32 -1.21 4.62
CA ALA A 172 -6.25 -0.62 3.66
C ALA A 172 -7.72 -0.68 4.14
N ASN A 173 -8.11 -1.79 4.78
CA ASN A 173 -9.48 -1.96 5.31
C ASN A 173 -9.75 -1.12 6.55
N LEU A 174 -8.73 -0.85 7.38
CA LEU A 174 -8.90 -0.07 8.61
C LEU A 174 -9.08 1.43 8.33
N ARG A 175 -8.35 1.98 7.35
CA ARG A 175 -8.48 3.41 7.00
C ARG A 175 -9.84 3.72 6.36
N ALA A 176 -10.35 2.82 5.52
CA ALA A 176 -11.69 2.91 4.95
C ALA A 176 -12.82 2.87 6.00
N LYS A 177 -12.56 2.29 7.19
CA LYS A 177 -13.55 2.19 8.28
C LYS A 177 -13.54 3.39 9.23
N ILE A 178 -12.46 4.18 9.24
CA ILE A 178 -12.29 5.33 10.15
C ILE A 178 -12.58 6.65 9.42
N GLY A 179 -12.44 6.68 8.09
CA GLY A 179 -12.66 7.87 7.26
C GLY A 179 -14.03 7.98 6.58
N GLY A 180 -14.99 7.12 6.93
CA GLY A 180 -16.36 7.12 6.40
C GLY A 180 -17.40 7.51 7.44
#